data_AF-A0A6N2EMC7-F1
#
_entry.id   AF-A0A6N2EMC7-F1
#
_cell.length_a   1.000
_cell.length_b   1.000
_cell.length_c   1.000
_cell.angle_alpha   90.00
_cell.angle_beta   90.00
_cell.angle_gamma   90.00
#
_symmetry.space_group_name_H-M   'P 1'
#
loop_
_entity.id
_entity.type
_entity.pdbx_description
1 polymer ?
#
loop_
_entity_poly.entity_id
_entity_poly.type
_entity_poly.pdbx_seq_one_letter_code
_entity_poly.pdbx_strand_id
1 'polypeptide(L)'
;MGLGSAGLLLSVDCSAPAWLTFYVSSAARLLDANRPMEQDPDPGSGVVADLLFTAGLTHLLMPPGTSWASQEAPPLALLPAVLRSSYGTPQTVILGLECLVLG
;
A
#
# COMPACT_ATOMS: atom_id res chain seq x y z
N MET A 1 -16.17 1.74 -9.58
CA MET A 1 -15.00 2.39 -10.23
C MET A 1 -13.78 1.88 -9.51
N GLY A 2 -12.76 1.42 -10.25
CA GLY A 2 -11.51 0.93 -9.65
C GLY A 2 -10.65 2.07 -9.12
N LEU A 3 -9.45 1.76 -8.64
CA LEU A 3 -8.52 2.75 -8.10
C LEU A 3 -7.95 3.70 -9.18
N GLY A 4 -8.15 3.43 -10.48
CA GLY A 4 -7.56 4.24 -11.54
C GLY A 4 -6.04 4.11 -11.61
N SER A 5 -5.42 4.71 -12.63
CA SER A 5 -3.98 4.61 -12.86
C SER A 5 -3.18 5.64 -12.09
N ALA A 6 -3.82 6.67 -11.52
CA ALA A 6 -3.17 7.68 -10.69
C ALA A 6 -4.17 8.30 -9.71
N GLY A 7 -3.66 8.88 -8.61
CA GLY A 7 -4.50 9.50 -7.60
C GLY A 7 -3.78 9.96 -6.34
N LEU A 8 -4.56 10.36 -5.34
CA LEU A 8 -4.11 10.75 -3.99
C LEU A 8 -4.72 9.83 -2.94
N LEU A 9 -3.90 9.26 -2.06
CA LEU A 9 -4.36 8.48 -0.91
C LEU A 9 -4.81 9.47 0.17
N LEU A 10 -6.02 9.26 0.71
CA LEU A 10 -6.60 10.13 1.73
C LEU A 10 -6.57 9.44 3.10
N SER A 11 -7.06 8.21 3.16
CA SER A 11 -7.06 7.40 4.38
C SER A 11 -6.97 5.92 4.08
N VAL A 12 -6.43 5.16 5.02
CA VAL A 12 -6.33 3.70 4.94
C VAL A 12 -6.75 3.08 6.26
N ASP A 13 -7.65 2.11 6.19
CA ASP A 13 -8.09 1.28 7.30
C ASP A 13 -7.52 -0.13 7.17
N CYS A 14 -7.20 -0.75 8.30
CA CYS A 14 -6.83 -2.16 8.38
C CYS A 14 -7.51 -2.81 9.59
N SER A 15 -8.21 -3.93 9.35
CA SER A 15 -8.97 -4.62 10.39
C SER A 15 -8.11 -5.37 11.41
N ALA A 16 -6.80 -5.42 11.22
CA ALA A 16 -5.87 -6.20 12.03
C ALA A 16 -4.45 -5.60 12.01
N PRO A 17 -3.64 -5.77 13.08
CA PRO A 17 -2.21 -5.50 13.05
C PRO A 17 -1.51 -6.10 11.83
N ALA A 18 -0.93 -5.24 11.01
CA ALA A 18 -0.28 -5.62 9.78
C ALA A 18 0.62 -4.49 9.27
N TRP A 19 1.50 -4.84 8.34
CA TRP A 19 2.32 -3.93 7.58
C TRP A 19 1.86 -3.94 6.13
N LEU A 20 1.31 -2.81 5.68
CA LEU A 20 0.77 -2.64 4.34
C LEU A 20 1.70 -1.74 3.53
N THR A 21 2.15 -2.25 2.39
CA THR A 21 3.01 -1.50 1.47
C THR A 21 2.31 -1.37 0.12
N PHE A 22 2.23 -0.14 -0.40
CA PHE A 22 1.73 0.16 -1.75
C PHE A 22 2.89 0.45 -2.70
N TYR A 23 2.74 0.09 -3.97
CA TYR A 23 3.81 0.19 -4.98
C TYR A 23 3.31 0.85 -6.27
N VAL A 24 4.22 1.46 -7.02
CA VAL A 24 3.93 2.04 -8.33
C VAL A 24 3.72 0.99 -9.43
N SER A 25 4.25 -0.23 -9.25
CA SER A 25 4.10 -1.34 -10.21
C SER A 25 4.23 -2.71 -9.56
N SER A 26 3.75 -3.73 -10.27
CA SER A 26 3.86 -5.13 -9.88
C SER A 26 5.32 -5.61 -9.85
N ALA A 27 6.17 -5.06 -10.72
CA ALA A 27 7.60 -5.35 -10.71
C ALA A 27 8.29 -4.81 -9.45
N ALA A 28 8.00 -3.57 -9.05
CA ALA A 28 8.50 -2.98 -7.80
C ALA A 28 8.08 -3.82 -6.58
N ARG A 29 6.81 -4.22 -6.54
CA ARG A 29 6.28 -5.13 -5.51
C ARG A 29 7.04 -6.45 -5.42
N LEU A 30 7.39 -7.05 -6.56
CA LEU A 30 8.12 -8.32 -6.61
C LEU A 30 9.58 -8.18 -6.16
N LEU A 31 10.23 -7.06 -6.47
CA LEU A 31 11.59 -6.76 -6.00
C LEU A 31 11.66 -6.54 -4.48
N ASP A 32 10.59 -5.99 -3.89
CA ASP A 32 10.49 -5.73 -2.45
C ASP A 32 10.10 -6.97 -1.61
N ALA A 33 9.93 -8.14 -2.23
CA ALA A 33 9.32 -9.32 -1.59
C ALA A 33 10.05 -9.83 -0.33
N ASN A 34 11.36 -9.59 -0.24
CA ASN A 34 12.20 -10.07 0.86
C ASN A 34 12.53 -8.99 1.89
N ARG A 35 12.02 -7.76 1.75
CA ARG A 35 12.31 -6.70 2.71
C ARG A 35 11.71 -7.06 4.08
N PRO A 36 12.48 -7.02 5.18
CA PRO A 36 11.96 -7.14 6.54
C PRO A 36 10.91 -6.06 6.83
N MET A 37 9.99 -6.33 7.76
CA MET A 37 8.93 -5.36 8.11
C MET A 37 9.52 -4.06 8.68
N GLU A 38 10.57 -4.13 9.51
CA GLU A 38 11.15 -2.96 10.18
C GLU A 38 12.24 -2.22 9.38
N GLN A 39 12.51 -2.67 8.15
CA GLN A 39 13.50 -2.02 7.28
C GLN A 39 12.80 -1.03 6.37
N ASP A 40 13.24 0.23 6.38
CA ASP A 40 12.74 1.26 5.46
C ASP A 40 12.95 0.88 3.98
N PRO A 41 12.08 1.32 3.06
CA PRO A 41 12.26 1.10 1.63
C PRO A 41 13.53 1.78 1.12
N ASP A 42 14.27 1.10 0.24
CA ASP A 42 15.40 1.72 -0.45
C ASP A 42 14.92 2.90 -1.32
N PRO A 43 15.74 3.97 -1.45
CA PRO A 43 15.43 5.07 -2.36
C PRO A 43 15.17 4.55 -3.79
N GLY A 44 14.05 4.97 -4.39
CA GLY A 44 13.69 4.56 -5.75
C GLY A 44 13.14 3.13 -5.87
N SER A 45 12.86 2.43 -4.77
CA SER A 45 12.23 1.10 -4.75
C SER A 45 10.84 1.04 -5.41
N GLY A 46 10.21 2.19 -5.65
CA GLY A 46 8.84 2.26 -6.17
C GLY A 46 7.76 2.04 -5.11
N VAL A 47 8.12 2.07 -3.82
CA VAL A 47 7.16 2.13 -2.72
C VAL A 47 6.48 3.51 -2.69
N VAL A 48 5.15 3.50 -2.67
CA VAL A 48 4.29 4.70 -2.58
C VAL A 48 4.06 5.07 -1.12
N ALA A 49 3.71 4.07 -0.31
CA ALA A 49 3.44 4.23 1.10
C ALA A 49 3.73 2.92 1.82
N ASP A 50 4.30 3.02 3.01
CA ASP A 50 4.65 1.89 3.86
C ASP A 50 4.06 2.12 5.25
N LEU A 51 3.04 1.33 5.60
CA LEU A 51 2.10 1.64 6.66
C LEU A 51 2.08 0.54 7.72
N LEU A 52 2.32 0.93 8.97
CA LEU A 52 2.21 0.05 10.13
C LEU A 52 0.86 0.25 10.82
N PHE A 53 0.07 -0.83 10.86
CA PHE A 53 -1.13 -0.94 11.66
C PHE A 53 -0.87 -1.78 12.90
N THR A 54 -1.46 -1.37 14.02
CA THR A 54 -1.38 -2.07 15.31
C THR A 54 -2.77 -2.24 15.90
N ALA A 55 -2.89 -2.96 17.02
CA ALA A 55 -4.19 -3.15 17.67
C ALA A 55 -4.82 -1.81 18.13
N GLY A 56 -4.00 -0.78 18.39
CA GLY A 56 -4.45 0.55 18.76
C GLY A 56 -4.48 1.56 17.60
N LEU A 57 -4.05 1.15 16.41
CA LEU A 57 -3.95 2.02 15.22
C LEU A 57 -4.44 1.25 14.00
N THR A 58 -5.75 1.34 13.76
CA THR A 58 -6.45 0.64 12.68
C THR A 58 -6.87 1.57 11.53
N HIS A 59 -6.77 2.88 11.73
CA HIS A 59 -7.08 3.92 10.74
C HIS A 59 -5.92 4.91 10.66
N LEU A 60 -5.45 5.18 9.44
CA LEU A 60 -4.37 6.12 9.17
C LEU A 60 -4.85 7.20 8.19
N LEU A 61 -4.70 8.45 8.60
CA LEU A 61 -4.83 9.60 7.70
C LEU A 61 -3.51 9.80 6.98
N MET A 62 -3.56 9.92 5.66
CA MET A 62 -2.36 10.06 4.84
C MET A 62 -1.86 11.51 4.88
N PRO A 63 -0.53 11.73 4.91
CA PRO A 63 0.03 13.06 4.75
C PRO A 63 -0.47 13.72 3.47
N PRO A 64 -0.68 15.06 3.46
CA PRO A 64 -1.06 15.77 2.26
C PRO A 64 -0.10 15.49 1.11
N GLY A 65 -0.64 15.13 -0.07
CA GLY A 65 0.15 14.90 -1.27
C GLY A 65 0.71 13.47 -1.43
N THR A 66 0.32 12.51 -0.59
CA THR A 66 0.62 11.09 -0.87
C THR A 66 -0.08 10.65 -2.14
N SER A 67 0.65 10.66 -3.25
CA SER A 67 0.14 10.39 -4.59
C SER A 67 0.70 9.09 -5.15
N TRP A 68 -0.02 8.49 -6.10
CA TRP A 68 0.51 7.40 -6.91
C TRP A 68 0.26 7.66 -8.40
N ALA A 69 1.12 7.08 -9.22
CA ALA A 69 0.94 6.94 -10.65
C ALA A 69 1.48 5.56 -11.07
N SER A 70 0.69 4.82 -11.83
CA SER A 70 1.00 3.48 -12.30
C SER A 70 2.21 3.52 -13.23
N GLN A 71 3.19 2.70 -12.91
CA GLN A 71 4.38 2.41 -13.72
C GLN A 71 4.24 1.05 -14.42
N GLU A 72 3.01 0.56 -14.58
CA GLU A 72 2.73 -0.59 -15.46
C GLU A 72 2.89 -0.18 -16.93
N ALA A 73 3.19 -1.16 -17.79
CA ALA A 73 3.34 -0.94 -19.23
C ALA A 73 2.37 -1.84 -20.00
N PRO A 74 1.22 -1.31 -20.50
CA PRO A 74 0.72 0.07 -20.35
C PRO A 74 0.20 0.37 -18.93
N PRO A 75 -0.01 1.65 -18.56
CA PRO A 75 -0.57 2.01 -17.26
C PRO A 75 -1.92 1.32 -17.00
N LEU A 76 -2.06 0.70 -15.83
CA LEU A 76 -3.25 -0.03 -15.43
C LEU A 76 -3.97 0.69 -14.30
N ALA A 77 -5.29 0.51 -14.22
CA ALA A 77 -6.12 1.00 -13.11
C ALA A 77 -5.97 0.10 -11.86
N LEU A 78 -4.73 -0.05 -11.40
CA LEU A 78 -4.30 -0.96 -10.34
C LEU A 78 -3.27 -0.25 -9.46
N LEU A 79 -3.43 -0.38 -8.14
CA LEU A 79 -2.42 -0.02 -7.16
C LEU A 79 -1.91 -1.30 -6.48
N PRO A 80 -0.76 -1.85 -6.90
CA PRO A 80 -0.19 -3.05 -6.30
C PRO A 80 0.11 -2.83 -4.81
N ALA A 81 -0.19 -3.85 -4.00
CA ALA A 81 0.03 -3.80 -2.55
C ALA A 81 0.50 -5.16 -2.00
N VAL A 82 1.16 -5.13 -0.86
CA VAL A 82 1.48 -6.31 -0.04
C VAL A 82 1.08 -6.04 1.40
N LEU A 83 0.35 -6.98 1.98
CA LEU A 83 0.05 -7.01 3.40
C LEU A 83 0.91 -8.11 4.06
N ARG A 84 1.78 -7.70 4.97
CA ARG A 84 2.58 -8.60 5.82
C ARG A 84 1.98 -8.57 7.22
N SER A 85 1.74 -9.73 7.82
CA SER A 85 1.26 -9.82 9.20
C SER A 85 2.09 -10.84 9.97
N SER A 86 2.26 -10.60 11.27
CA SER A 86 3.01 -11.49 12.17
C SER A 86 2.14 -12.59 12.79
N TYR A 87 0.92 -12.79 12.29
CA TYR A 87 0.05 -13.84 12.78
C TYR A 87 0.62 -15.22 12.46
N GLY A 88 0.74 -16.07 13.48
CA GLY A 88 1.14 -17.48 13.30
C GLY A 88 0.04 -18.37 12.70
N THR A 89 -1.10 -17.79 12.29
CA THR A 89 -2.24 -18.51 11.70
C THR A 89 -2.85 -17.71 10.55
N PRO A 90 -3.42 -18.35 9.52
CA PRO A 90 -4.16 -17.65 8.47
C PRO A 90 -5.37 -16.90 9.04
N GLN A 91 -5.49 -15.62 8.72
CA GLN A 91 -6.63 -14.78 9.12
C GLN A 91 -7.10 -13.93 7.94
N THR A 92 -8.39 -13.59 7.94
CA THR A 92 -8.94 -12.63 6.96
C THR A 92 -8.70 -11.23 7.47
N VAL A 93 -8.04 -10.40 6.66
CA VAL A 93 -7.83 -8.97 6.94
C VAL A 93 -8.59 -8.16 5.90
N ILE A 94 -9.33 -7.15 6.36
CA ILE A 94 -10.08 -6.23 5.51
C ILE A 94 -9.32 -4.90 5.49
N LEU A 95 -9.13 -4.37 4.28
CA LEU A 95 -8.55 -3.06 4.04
C LEU A 95 -9.63 -2.09 3.55
N GLY A 96 -9.68 -0.90 4.15
CA GLY A 96 -10.43 0.23 3.63
C GLY A 96 -9.45 1.21 2.98
N LEU A 97 -9.80 1.75 1.81
CA LEU A 97 -8.98 2.75 1.15
C LEU A 97 -9.89 3.86 0.66
N GLU A 98 -9.60 5.08 1.12
CA GLU A 98 -10.18 6.30 0.58
C GLU A 98 -9.14 7.02 -0.26
N CYS A 99 -9.51 7.34 -1.50
CA CYS A 99 -8.61 7.99 -2.43
C CYS A 99 -9.36 8.91 -3.39
N LEU A 100 -8.67 9.95 -3.86
CA LEU A 100 -9.09 10.74 -5.01
C LEU A 100 -8.44 10.13 -6.25
N VAL A 101 -9.25 9.65 -7.19
CA VAL A 101 -8.78 9.11 -8.46
C VAL A 101 -8.64 10.23 -9.48
N LEU A 102 -7.49 10.31 -10.14
CA LEU A 102 -7.27 11.21 -11.28
C LEU A 102 -7.76 10.52 -12.56
N GLY A 103 -8.64 11.20 -13.29
CA GLY A 103 -9.27 10.71 -14.54
C GLY A 103 -8.39 10.85 -15.77
#